data_AF-A0A1S9DF41-F1
#
_entry.id   AF-A0A1S9DF41-F1
#
_cell.length_a   1.000
_cell.length_b   1.000
_cell.length_c   1.000
_cell.angle_alpha   90.00
_cell.angle_beta   90.00
_cell.angle_gamma   90.00
#
_symmetry.space_group_name_H-M   'P 1'
#
loop_
_entity.id
_entity.type
_entity.pdbx_description
1 polymer ?
#
loop_
_entity_poly.entity_id
_entity_poly.type
_entity_poly.pdbx_seq_one_letter_code
_entity_poly.pdbx_strand_id
1 'polypeptide(L)'
;MADPQVPSSRAINACLTCRKQKRKCTKERPRCSTCRKTGRACDYTPIGRSSGIATERDNCERLESQETGESAALSRRTHLSGYESRATIGASSPDTEGLFTLFLDSDIPPDRSYLESNRKIPLPPDYLRYLRSPAQVRHEVDVFFNSVQTFFPIVSKLRLYQQLSNADRRDDPDLGLLFIAMQLHTRSCSEVESGDLYRSAKACYVYIESSNVFSVKVLQALLLIALYEISNAIYPAAYLTVGHCARLGHAMGIHQRSDSPQMFHRVGTFVELEERRRTWWAVIILDRYVNLGGRNRPLACEDAQPEDFLPADDKSWDRGEIIVVEPLAVRANTTIEVCPFTRTCQASHILARVLGHLNDRNSDADFRYEEAMQLHRTAQALSHTLSNELEQRIERVYDPTAHLQLFSAIGICYSASLLLYDRYCCSGILGVAGDVEVQQTALSSINEVSRGVLQFAKGIRSAMDLGGALRMSPLVLDCLYQAAANFMWQSRETGNSDLVSMANEIQSVLEVLGTRWKAPSAYLSILRKVGGHC
;
A
#
# COMPACT_ATOMS: atom_id res chain seq x y z
N MET A 1 -61.43 55.53 20.58
CA MET A 1 -61.01 54.69 19.44
C MET A 1 -59.50 54.82 19.33
N ALA A 2 -58.76 53.83 19.84
CA ALA A 2 -57.31 53.77 19.77
C ALA A 2 -56.94 52.66 18.77
N ASP A 3 -56.12 53.02 17.80
CA ASP A 3 -55.75 52.31 16.59
C ASP A 3 -54.95 51.01 16.89
N PRO A 4 -55.27 49.84 16.31
CA PRO A 4 -54.47 48.63 16.46
C PRO A 4 -53.17 48.76 15.65
N GLN A 5 -52.02 48.68 16.32
CA GLN A 5 -50.71 48.74 15.65
C GLN A 5 -50.56 47.67 14.56
N VAL A 6 -50.38 48.15 13.33
CA VAL A 6 -50.01 47.36 12.15
C VAL A 6 -48.68 46.63 12.42
N PRO A 7 -48.60 45.30 12.29
CA PRO A 7 -47.35 44.57 12.54
C PRO A 7 -46.30 44.94 11.49
N SER A 8 -45.15 45.45 11.97
CA SER A 8 -43.99 45.81 11.16
C SER A 8 -43.60 44.72 10.15
N SER A 9 -43.49 45.09 8.88
CA SER A 9 -43.19 44.20 7.75
C SER A 9 -41.74 43.66 7.73
N ARG A 10 -40.90 44.08 8.68
CA ARG A 10 -39.49 43.70 8.80
C ARG A 10 -39.17 43.11 10.16
N ALA A 11 -38.50 41.96 10.15
CA ALA A 11 -37.94 41.31 11.32
C ALA A 11 -36.73 42.08 11.87
N ILE A 12 -36.54 42.05 13.19
CA ILE A 12 -35.40 42.69 13.86
C ILE A 12 -34.09 41.96 13.51
N ASN A 13 -34.11 40.63 13.54
CA ASN A 13 -32.96 39.77 13.30
C ASN A 13 -33.00 39.13 11.89
N ALA A 14 -31.83 38.72 11.40
CA ALA A 14 -31.75 37.88 10.20
C ALA A 14 -32.39 36.50 10.47
N CYS A 15 -33.01 35.90 9.45
CA CYS A 15 -33.59 34.56 9.59
C CYS A 15 -32.53 33.49 9.83
N LEU A 16 -32.92 32.37 10.47
CA LEU A 16 -32.03 31.26 10.82
C LEU A 16 -31.32 30.67 9.60
N THR A 17 -32.03 30.56 8.48
CA THR A 17 -31.49 30.03 7.22
C THR A 17 -30.39 30.92 6.65
N CYS A 18 -30.60 32.24 6.60
CA CYS A 18 -29.57 33.17 6.13
C CYS A 18 -28.39 33.23 7.10
N ARG A 19 -28.64 33.12 8.41
CA ARG A 19 -27.59 33.09 9.44
C ARG A 19 -26.73 31.83 9.33
N LYS A 20 -27.35 30.65 9.17
CA LYS A 20 -26.66 29.36 8.98
C LYS A 20 -25.83 29.34 7.69
N GLN A 21 -26.31 30.01 6.64
CA GLN A 21 -25.65 30.08 5.33
C GLN A 21 -24.65 31.24 5.20
N LYS A 22 -24.47 32.06 6.25
CA LYS A 22 -23.64 33.29 6.25
C LYS A 22 -23.95 34.23 5.07
N ARG A 23 -25.22 34.37 4.68
CA ARG A 23 -25.69 35.26 3.59
C ARG A 23 -26.50 36.44 4.11
N LYS A 24 -26.48 37.57 3.38
CA LYS A 24 -27.24 38.78 3.73
C LYS A 24 -28.75 38.50 3.68
N CYS A 25 -29.44 38.78 4.79
CA CYS A 25 -30.89 38.63 4.93
C CYS A 25 -31.57 40.00 4.78
N THR A 26 -32.62 40.08 3.95
CA THR A 26 -33.41 41.31 3.75
C THR A 26 -34.46 41.55 4.84
N LYS A 27 -34.61 40.61 5.78
CA LYS A 27 -35.47 40.71 6.97
C LYS A 27 -36.97 40.92 6.72
N GLU A 28 -37.44 40.78 5.49
CA GLU A 28 -38.88 40.80 5.16
C GLU A 28 -39.61 39.60 5.79
N ARG A 29 -40.83 39.81 6.31
CA ARG A 29 -41.75 38.75 6.76
C ARG A 29 -42.87 38.55 5.73
N PRO A 30 -43.34 37.31 5.49
CA PRO A 30 -43.00 36.06 6.18
C PRO A 30 -41.70 35.40 5.69
N ARG A 31 -41.20 35.73 4.50
CA ARG A 31 -39.95 35.19 3.95
C ARG A 31 -39.06 36.31 3.42
N CYS A 32 -37.77 36.29 3.75
CA CYS A 32 -36.82 37.23 3.15
C CYS A 32 -36.65 36.94 1.64
N SER A 33 -36.34 37.98 0.87
CA SER A 33 -36.12 37.86 -0.58
C SER A 33 -35.04 36.84 -0.95
N THR A 34 -33.99 36.70 -0.13
CA THR A 34 -32.93 35.69 -0.34
C THR A 34 -33.49 34.27 -0.25
N CYS A 35 -34.20 33.93 0.83
CA CYS A 35 -34.80 32.60 1.00
C CYS A 35 -35.89 32.31 -0.03
N ARG A 36 -36.63 33.33 -0.46
CA ARG A 36 -37.63 33.22 -1.54
C ARG A 36 -36.98 32.89 -2.87
N LYS A 37 -35.91 33.60 -3.27
CA LYS A 37 -35.17 33.34 -4.52
C LYS A 37 -34.51 31.97 -4.54
N THR A 38 -34.01 31.49 -3.40
CA THR A 38 -33.33 30.18 -3.31
C THR A 38 -34.28 29.02 -3.03
N GLY A 39 -35.60 29.25 -2.92
CA GLY A 39 -36.59 28.20 -2.62
C GLY A 39 -36.48 27.58 -1.22
N ARG A 40 -35.80 28.22 -0.26
CA ARG A 40 -35.54 27.64 1.08
C ARG A 40 -36.55 28.13 2.13
N ALA A 41 -36.81 27.31 3.14
CA ALA A 41 -37.59 27.71 4.31
C ALA A 41 -36.94 28.92 5.00
N CYS A 42 -37.74 29.92 5.40
CA CYS A 42 -37.29 31.14 6.05
C CYS A 42 -37.91 31.21 7.43
N ASP A 43 -37.09 31.11 8.47
CA ASP A 43 -37.54 31.06 9.86
C ASP A 43 -36.93 32.19 10.69
N TYR A 44 -37.76 32.91 11.44
CA TYR A 44 -37.38 34.00 12.33
C TYR A 44 -37.65 33.68 13.81
N THR A 45 -37.91 32.41 14.17
CA THR A 45 -38.06 31.99 15.56
C THR A 45 -36.78 32.33 16.36
N PRO A 46 -36.90 33.05 17.49
CA PRO A 46 -35.76 33.34 18.34
C PRO A 46 -35.31 32.09 19.09
N ILE A 47 -34.03 31.74 19.01
CA ILE A 47 -33.45 30.59 19.72
C ILE A 47 -33.25 30.99 21.20
N GLY A 48 -34.12 30.49 22.08
CA GLY A 48 -33.99 30.55 23.54
C GLY A 48 -33.38 29.27 24.12
N ARG A 49 -32.70 29.39 25.27
CA ARG A 49 -31.92 28.34 25.96
C ARG A 49 -32.79 27.20 26.53
N SER A 50 -32.35 25.97 26.26
CA SER A 50 -32.52 24.66 26.96
C SER A 50 -33.91 24.15 27.39
N SER A 51 -34.19 22.91 26.97
CA SER A 51 -34.67 21.75 27.77
C SER A 51 -35.91 21.01 27.21
N GLY A 52 -35.67 19.76 26.77
CA GLY A 52 -36.49 18.55 27.01
C GLY A 52 -37.98 18.44 26.62
N ILE A 53 -38.28 17.29 25.98
CA ILE A 53 -39.53 16.48 26.01
C ILE A 53 -40.41 16.47 24.74
N ALA A 54 -40.27 15.34 24.03
CA ALA A 54 -41.26 14.44 23.40
C ALA A 54 -42.32 14.96 22.39
N THR A 55 -42.42 14.28 21.23
CA THR A 55 -43.52 13.36 20.83
C THR A 55 -43.77 13.38 19.31
N GLU A 56 -43.53 12.25 18.63
CA GLU A 56 -44.19 11.84 17.37
C GLU A 56 -44.14 10.29 17.43
N ARG A 57 -45.20 9.50 17.65
CA ARG A 57 -46.51 9.39 16.98
C ARG A 57 -46.40 9.45 15.47
N ASP A 58 -46.13 8.29 14.86
CA ASP A 58 -47.01 7.79 13.80
C ASP A 58 -46.95 6.26 13.70
N ASN A 59 -48.10 5.62 13.98
CA ASN A 59 -48.39 4.23 13.69
C ASN A 59 -49.49 4.25 12.62
N CYS A 60 -49.26 3.60 11.49
CA CYS A 60 -50.35 3.08 10.67
C CYS A 60 -50.03 1.63 10.30
N GLU A 61 -50.82 0.74 10.87
CA GLU A 61 -50.89 -0.70 10.65
C GLU A 61 -51.30 -1.03 9.20
N ARG A 62 -50.92 -2.22 8.71
CA ARG A 62 -51.89 -3.23 8.21
C ARG A 62 -51.25 -4.59 7.95
N LEU A 63 -52.01 -5.61 8.36
CA LEU A 63 -51.72 -7.03 8.49
C LEU A 63 -51.78 -7.81 7.16
N GLU A 64 -50.91 -8.83 7.11
CA GLU A 64 -51.09 -10.24 6.69
C GLU A 64 -51.89 -10.62 5.41
N SER A 65 -51.24 -11.42 4.56
CA SER A 65 -51.81 -12.66 4.02
C SER A 65 -50.71 -13.59 3.47
N GLN A 66 -50.68 -14.82 3.99
CA GLN A 66 -49.91 -15.97 3.55
C GLN A 66 -50.42 -16.52 2.20
N GLU A 67 -49.52 -17.12 1.40
CA GLU A 67 -49.67 -18.43 0.71
C GLU A 67 -48.34 -18.76 -0.02
N THR A 68 -47.56 -19.72 0.48
CA THR A 68 -47.36 -21.12 0.00
C THR A 68 -46.57 -21.26 -1.31
N GLY A 69 -45.50 -22.07 -1.28
CA GLY A 69 -44.74 -22.46 -2.47
C GLY A 69 -43.30 -22.83 -2.16
N GLU A 70 -43.08 -24.10 -1.81
CA GLU A 70 -41.75 -24.70 -1.63
C GLU A 70 -40.94 -24.70 -2.93
N SER A 71 -39.65 -24.33 -2.86
CA SER A 71 -38.61 -25.06 -3.59
C SER A 71 -37.21 -24.83 -3.03
N ALA A 72 -36.46 -25.92 -3.03
CA ALA A 72 -35.19 -26.17 -2.37
C ALA A 72 -34.02 -25.29 -2.83
N ALA A 73 -33.23 -24.81 -1.86
CA ALA A 73 -31.79 -24.66 -1.99
C ALA A 73 -31.13 -24.66 -0.59
N LEU A 74 -30.40 -25.72 -0.29
CA LEU A 74 -29.47 -25.77 0.85
C LEU A 74 -28.36 -24.73 0.64
N SER A 75 -28.44 -23.61 1.36
CA SER A 75 -27.27 -22.80 1.72
C SER A 75 -27.17 -22.75 3.24
N ARG A 76 -26.11 -23.39 3.76
CA ARG A 76 -25.64 -23.20 5.13
C ARG A 76 -25.38 -21.71 5.34
N ARG A 77 -26.29 -21.04 6.04
CA ARG A 77 -26.04 -19.77 6.71
C ARG A 77 -25.06 -20.03 7.85
N THR A 78 -23.78 -19.76 7.63
CA THR A 78 -22.85 -19.52 8.72
C THR A 78 -23.26 -18.20 9.39
N HIS A 79 -23.68 -18.32 10.63
CA HIS A 79 -23.92 -17.26 11.60
C HIS A 79 -22.84 -16.15 11.52
N LEU A 80 -23.17 -14.99 10.95
CA LEU A 80 -22.58 -13.71 11.36
C LEU A 80 -23.45 -13.16 12.50
N SER A 81 -23.35 -13.79 13.66
CA SER A 81 -23.87 -13.26 14.92
C SER A 81 -22.85 -13.61 15.99
N GLY A 82 -21.86 -12.73 16.13
CA GLY A 82 -20.71 -12.91 17.01
C GLY A 82 -19.75 -11.73 16.91
N TYR A 83 -20.28 -10.51 16.86
CA TYR A 83 -19.49 -9.29 17.03
C TYR A 83 -20.26 -8.26 17.87
N GLU A 84 -20.94 -8.73 18.91
CA GLU A 84 -21.17 -7.93 20.12
C GLU A 84 -20.23 -8.49 21.18
N SER A 85 -18.95 -8.16 21.04
CA SER A 85 -17.99 -8.42 22.11
C SER A 85 -18.25 -7.41 23.22
N ARG A 86 -18.65 -7.93 24.38
CA ARG A 86 -18.68 -7.23 25.67
C ARG A 86 -17.29 -6.66 25.98
N ALA A 87 -16.98 -5.49 25.43
CA ALA A 87 -15.90 -4.64 25.92
C ALA A 87 -16.46 -3.69 26.99
N THR A 88 -16.91 -4.26 28.11
CA THR A 88 -17.13 -3.50 29.34
C THR A 88 -15.97 -3.79 30.27
N ILE A 89 -14.93 -2.94 30.21
CA ILE A 89 -14.10 -2.43 31.32
C ILE A 89 -13.24 -1.29 30.72
N GLY A 90 -13.63 -0.03 31.00
CA GLY A 90 -12.70 1.11 31.10
C GLY A 90 -11.94 1.64 29.88
N ALA A 91 -12.33 1.36 28.62
CA ALA A 91 -11.68 2.03 27.48
C ALA A 91 -12.09 3.52 27.44
N SER A 92 -11.14 4.42 27.72
CA SER A 92 -11.31 5.85 27.45
C SER A 92 -11.67 6.04 25.98
N SER A 93 -12.72 6.81 25.68
CA SER A 93 -13.06 7.17 24.30
C SER A 93 -11.85 7.80 23.61
N PRO A 94 -11.55 7.46 22.35
CA PRO A 94 -10.40 8.01 21.67
C PRO A 94 -10.53 9.53 21.58
N ASP A 95 -9.43 10.21 21.87
CA ASP A 95 -9.34 11.66 21.75
C ASP A 95 -9.38 12.03 20.27
N THR A 96 -10.26 12.97 19.95
CA THR A 96 -10.47 13.49 18.59
C THR A 96 -10.13 14.97 18.49
N GLU A 97 -9.78 15.60 19.61
CA GLU A 97 -9.45 17.02 19.66
C GLU A 97 -8.15 17.27 18.88
N GLY A 98 -8.19 18.21 17.93
CA GLY A 98 -7.06 18.50 17.02
C GLY A 98 -6.92 17.56 15.81
N LEU A 99 -7.54 16.37 15.80
CA LEU A 99 -7.56 15.52 14.61
C LEU A 99 -8.43 16.13 13.52
N PHE A 100 -9.65 16.56 13.85
CA PHE A 100 -10.56 17.12 12.84
C PHE A 100 -10.05 18.43 12.25
N THR A 101 -9.28 19.25 12.98
CA THR A 101 -8.73 20.49 12.43
C THR A 101 -7.75 20.20 11.31
N LEU A 102 -6.88 19.19 11.46
CA LEU A 102 -5.95 18.76 10.40
C LEU A 102 -6.64 18.44 9.08
N PHE A 103 -7.84 17.84 9.13
CA PHE A 103 -8.60 17.44 7.94
C PHE A 103 -9.57 18.51 7.42
N LEU A 104 -10.11 19.36 8.31
CA LEU A 104 -11.11 20.36 7.96
C LEU A 104 -10.51 21.72 7.61
N ASP A 105 -9.36 22.08 8.20
CA ASP A 105 -8.68 23.36 8.02
C ASP A 105 -7.18 23.24 8.32
N SER A 106 -6.39 22.99 7.27
CA SER A 106 -4.94 22.78 7.37
C SER A 106 -4.14 24.02 7.76
N ASP A 107 -4.74 25.21 7.66
CA ASP A 107 -4.07 26.47 7.99
C ASP A 107 -4.00 26.69 9.51
N ILE A 108 -4.83 25.97 10.27
CA ILE A 108 -4.83 26.00 11.73
C ILE A 108 -3.79 24.98 12.24
N PRO A 109 -2.82 25.41 13.08
CA PRO A 109 -1.89 24.48 13.71
C PRO A 109 -2.65 23.39 14.48
N PRO A 110 -2.45 22.10 14.17
CA PRO A 110 -3.18 21.04 14.83
C PRO A 110 -2.70 20.91 16.28
N ASP A 111 -3.65 20.80 17.22
CA ASP A 111 -3.34 20.25 18.53
C ASP A 111 -2.94 18.78 18.36
N ARG A 112 -1.82 18.40 18.97
CA ARG A 112 -1.21 17.07 18.86
C ARG A 112 -1.29 16.29 20.16
N SER A 113 -1.98 16.81 21.17
CA SER A 113 -2.26 16.13 22.44
C SER A 113 -2.85 14.72 22.24
N TYR A 114 -3.71 14.56 21.22
CA TYR A 114 -4.30 13.27 20.84
C TYR A 114 -3.26 12.18 20.52
N LEU A 115 -2.06 12.54 20.01
CA LEU A 115 -1.02 11.56 19.67
C LEU A 115 -0.49 10.85 20.91
N GLU A 116 -0.42 11.55 22.04
CA GLU A 116 0.06 10.98 23.30
C GLU A 116 -1.07 10.32 24.09
N SER A 117 -2.29 10.87 24.05
CA SER A 117 -3.44 10.29 24.75
C SER A 117 -3.88 8.97 24.11
N ASN A 118 -4.03 8.92 22.78
CA ASN A 118 -4.49 7.72 22.09
C ASN A 118 -3.46 6.58 22.11
N ARG A 119 -2.16 6.88 22.23
CA ARG A 119 -1.12 5.85 22.41
C ARG A 119 -1.26 5.06 23.71
N LYS A 120 -1.96 5.60 24.71
CA LYS A 120 -2.18 4.92 26.00
C LYS A 120 -3.37 3.95 25.96
N ILE A 121 -4.07 3.86 24.83
CA ILE A 121 -5.18 2.92 24.67
C ILE A 121 -4.61 1.49 24.64
N PRO A 122 -4.99 0.61 25.58
CA PRO A 122 -4.41 -0.72 25.67
C PRO A 122 -4.88 -1.62 24.52
N LEU A 123 -4.04 -2.60 24.17
CA LEU A 123 -4.44 -3.68 23.27
C LEU A 123 -5.41 -4.64 23.96
N PRO A 124 -6.48 -5.06 23.27
CA PRO A 124 -7.36 -6.11 23.75
C PRO A 124 -6.59 -7.39 24.12
N PRO A 125 -7.01 -8.13 25.17
CA PRO A 125 -6.32 -9.35 25.60
C PRO A 125 -6.16 -10.40 24.50
N ASP A 126 -7.12 -10.43 23.56
CA ASP A 126 -7.08 -11.29 22.39
C ASP A 126 -5.87 -11.07 21.49
N TYR A 127 -5.25 -9.89 21.50
CA TYR A 127 -4.04 -9.62 20.72
C TYR A 127 -2.77 -9.80 21.55
N LEU A 128 -2.86 -9.59 22.87
CA LEU A 128 -1.75 -9.82 23.79
C LEU A 128 -1.26 -11.27 23.75
N ARG A 129 -2.10 -12.26 23.41
CA ARG A 129 -1.68 -13.66 23.25
C ARG A 129 -0.55 -13.85 22.22
N TYR A 130 -0.46 -12.96 21.24
CA TYR A 130 0.60 -12.98 20.22
C TYR A 130 1.87 -12.28 20.71
N LEU A 131 1.73 -11.38 21.69
CA LEU A 131 2.82 -10.71 22.38
C LEU A 131 3.28 -11.64 23.52
N ARG A 132 4.14 -12.60 23.15
CA ARG A 132 4.62 -13.63 24.07
C ARG A 132 5.63 -13.04 25.08
N SER A 133 6.49 -13.87 25.69
CA SER A 133 7.47 -13.38 26.67
C SER A 133 8.46 -12.38 26.02
N PRO A 134 9.03 -11.43 26.80
CA PRO A 134 9.97 -10.45 26.25
C PRO A 134 11.17 -11.06 25.51
N ALA A 135 11.65 -12.23 25.97
CA ALA A 135 12.72 -12.96 25.30
C ALA A 135 12.29 -13.49 23.94
N GLN A 136 11.06 -13.99 23.82
CA GLN A 136 10.50 -14.48 22.57
C GLN A 136 10.23 -13.33 21.59
N VAL A 137 9.69 -12.21 22.06
CA VAL A 137 9.52 -11.00 21.23
C VAL A 137 10.86 -10.54 20.67
N ARG A 138 11.91 -10.49 21.50
CA ARG A 138 13.25 -10.11 21.04
C ARG A 138 13.78 -11.08 19.98
N HIS A 139 13.62 -12.38 20.20
CA HIS A 139 14.01 -13.39 19.21
C HIS A 139 13.23 -13.25 17.89
N GLU A 140 11.91 -13.06 17.93
CA GLU A 140 11.10 -12.86 16.72
C GLU A 140 11.51 -11.59 15.96
N VAL A 141 11.84 -10.51 16.68
CA VAL A 141 12.39 -9.28 16.11
C VAL A 141 13.76 -9.52 15.46
N ASP A 142 14.64 -10.29 16.11
CA ASP A 142 15.94 -10.67 15.54
C ASP A 142 15.75 -11.48 14.24
N VAL A 143 14.81 -12.42 14.21
CA VAL A 143 14.48 -13.19 12.99
C VAL A 143 13.93 -12.27 11.90
N PHE A 144 13.05 -11.32 12.24
CA PHE A 144 12.50 -10.35 11.29
C PHE A 144 13.61 -9.50 10.63
N PHE A 145 14.53 -8.96 11.43
CA PHE A 145 15.66 -8.17 10.92
C PHE A 145 16.61 -8.97 10.02
N ASN A 146 16.70 -10.29 10.22
CA ASN A 146 17.51 -11.19 9.39
C ASN A 146 16.75 -11.81 8.20
N SER A 147 15.47 -11.50 8.03
CA SER A 147 14.58 -12.02 6.99
C SER A 147 14.00 -10.90 6.12
N VAL A 148 12.75 -10.49 6.34
CA VAL A 148 12.03 -9.53 5.49
C VAL A 148 12.68 -8.14 5.45
N GLN A 149 13.25 -7.68 6.56
CA GLN A 149 13.92 -6.39 6.58
C GLN A 149 15.08 -6.32 5.56
N THR A 150 15.69 -7.45 5.19
CA THR A 150 16.82 -7.45 4.24
C THR A 150 16.44 -6.94 2.85
N PHE A 151 15.19 -7.09 2.43
CA PHE A 151 14.68 -6.60 1.13
C PHE A 151 13.55 -5.59 1.25
N PHE A 152 12.96 -5.43 2.43
CA PHE A 152 11.90 -4.46 2.74
C PHE A 152 12.21 -3.66 4.03
N PRO A 153 13.33 -2.90 4.06
CA PRO A 153 13.85 -2.27 5.27
C PRO A 153 13.09 -1.00 5.67
N ILE A 154 11.90 -1.17 6.26
CA ILE A 154 11.03 -0.05 6.64
C ILE A 154 11.10 0.31 8.12
N VAL A 155 11.58 -0.59 8.98
CA VAL A 155 11.60 -0.41 10.45
C VAL A 155 12.99 -0.03 10.96
N SER A 156 13.12 1.01 11.78
CA SER A 156 14.43 1.39 12.32
C SER A 156 14.89 0.39 13.40
N LYS A 157 16.03 -0.28 13.13
CA LYS A 157 16.67 -1.20 14.08
C LYS A 157 16.99 -0.52 15.41
N LEU A 158 17.72 0.61 15.34
CA LEU A 158 18.14 1.37 16.51
C LEU A 158 16.95 1.79 17.39
N ARG A 159 15.91 2.39 16.79
CA ARG A 159 14.75 2.89 17.54
C ARG A 159 13.94 1.74 18.14
N LEU A 160 13.78 0.62 17.41
CA LEU A 160 13.00 -0.52 17.91
C LEU A 160 13.68 -1.19 19.11
N TYR A 161 15.00 -1.45 19.07
CA TYR A 161 15.70 -2.05 20.23
C TYR A 161 15.79 -1.12 21.43
N GLN A 162 15.87 0.20 21.22
CA GLN A 162 15.76 1.18 22.31
C GLN A 162 14.37 1.09 22.98
N GLN A 163 13.30 0.96 22.19
CA GLN A 163 11.96 0.78 22.73
C GLN A 163 11.79 -0.56 23.47
N LEU A 164 12.32 -1.67 22.94
CA LEU A 164 12.27 -2.99 23.60
C LEU A 164 12.99 -3.01 24.95
N SER A 165 14.04 -2.19 25.09
CA SER A 165 14.80 -2.05 26.34
C SER A 165 13.99 -1.33 27.43
N ASN A 166 13.03 -0.49 27.06
CA ASN A 166 12.19 0.26 27.99
C ASN A 166 10.97 -0.58 28.40
N ALA A 167 10.84 -0.90 29.69
CA ALA A 167 9.74 -1.72 30.20
C ALA A 167 8.37 -1.04 30.02
N ASP A 168 8.30 0.28 30.16
CA ASP A 168 7.05 1.06 30.12
C ASP A 168 6.40 1.14 28.73
N ARG A 169 7.14 0.81 27.66
CA ARG A 169 6.68 0.93 26.26
C ARG A 169 6.33 -0.42 25.61
N ARG A 170 6.22 -1.47 26.40
CA ARG A 170 5.94 -2.83 25.91
C ARG A 170 4.47 -3.07 25.58
N ASP A 171 3.59 -2.26 26.17
CA ASP A 171 2.15 -2.35 25.99
C ASP A 171 1.61 -1.34 24.96
N ASP A 172 2.51 -0.65 24.23
CA ASP A 172 2.16 0.29 23.17
C ASP A 172 1.37 -0.43 22.06
N PRO A 173 0.15 0.03 21.71
CA PRO A 173 -0.72 -0.69 20.77
C PRO A 173 -0.15 -0.77 19.35
N ASP A 174 0.52 0.29 18.90
CA ASP A 174 1.15 0.34 17.58
C ASP A 174 2.36 -0.59 17.49
N LEU A 175 3.11 -0.75 18.59
CA LEU A 175 4.21 -1.70 18.70
C LEU A 175 3.71 -3.15 18.68
N GLY A 176 2.63 -3.43 19.43
CA GLY A 176 2.02 -4.76 19.43
C GLY A 176 1.49 -5.17 18.06
N LEU A 177 0.84 -4.25 17.33
CA LEU A 177 0.44 -4.50 15.94
C LEU A 177 1.63 -4.76 15.02
N LEU A 178 2.71 -3.98 15.17
CA LEU A 178 3.92 -4.19 14.38
C LEU A 178 4.50 -5.59 14.61
N PHE A 179 4.57 -6.06 15.87
CA PHE A 179 5.03 -7.43 16.17
C PHE A 179 4.11 -8.51 15.59
N ILE A 180 2.79 -8.35 15.69
CA ILE A 180 1.83 -9.27 15.08
C ILE A 180 2.05 -9.33 13.55
N ALA A 181 2.27 -8.17 12.90
CA ALA A 181 2.53 -8.11 11.47
C ALA A 181 3.89 -8.71 11.09
N MET A 182 4.93 -8.56 11.91
CA MET A 182 6.23 -9.24 11.72
C MET A 182 6.08 -10.77 11.78
N GLN A 183 5.24 -11.29 12.69
CA GLN A 183 4.99 -12.72 12.83
C GLN A 183 4.38 -13.38 11.58
N LEU A 184 3.65 -12.62 10.74
CA LEU A 184 3.16 -13.11 9.45
C LEU A 184 4.30 -13.56 8.51
N HIS A 185 5.50 -13.04 8.75
CA HIS A 185 6.67 -13.26 7.91
C HIS A 185 7.78 -14.09 8.55
N THR A 186 7.80 -14.19 9.88
CA THR A 186 8.81 -15.00 10.59
C THR A 186 8.33 -16.42 10.90
N ARG A 187 7.03 -16.68 10.84
CA ARG A 187 6.45 -18.02 11.06
C ARG A 187 6.24 -18.79 9.75
N SER A 188 6.13 -20.12 9.88
CA SER A 188 5.81 -21.00 8.75
C SER A 188 4.38 -20.76 8.26
N CYS A 189 4.12 -21.03 6.97
CA CYS A 189 2.81 -20.81 6.35
C CYS A 189 1.68 -21.58 7.07
N SER A 190 1.95 -22.84 7.46
CA SER A 190 1.02 -23.70 8.19
C SER A 190 0.66 -23.15 9.57
N GLU A 191 1.62 -22.58 10.31
CA GLU A 191 1.38 -21.97 11.62
C GLU A 191 0.50 -20.73 11.51
N VAL A 192 0.72 -19.90 10.48
CA VAL A 192 -0.06 -18.67 10.26
C VAL A 192 -1.52 -18.99 9.99
N GLU A 193 -1.79 -20.00 9.17
CA GLU A 193 -3.15 -20.45 8.83
C GLU A 193 -3.86 -21.11 10.01
N SER A 194 -3.16 -22.01 10.70
CA SER A 194 -3.74 -22.74 11.83
C SER A 194 -4.08 -21.81 12.99
N GLY A 195 -3.35 -20.71 13.15
CA GLY A 195 -3.52 -19.74 14.23
C GLY A 195 -4.41 -18.53 13.91
N ASP A 196 -5.05 -18.49 12.73
CA ASP A 196 -5.83 -17.35 12.23
C ASP A 196 -5.09 -16.00 12.26
N LEU A 197 -3.75 -16.03 12.25
CA LEU A 197 -2.91 -14.88 12.59
C LEU A 197 -3.13 -13.71 11.62
N TYR A 198 -3.31 -13.98 10.32
CA TYR A 198 -3.64 -12.95 9.34
C TYR A 198 -4.96 -12.23 9.64
N ARG A 199 -6.02 -12.98 10.01
CA ARG A 199 -7.31 -12.38 10.37
C ARG A 199 -7.19 -11.56 11.65
N SER A 200 -6.45 -12.08 12.64
CA SER A 200 -6.15 -11.37 13.88
C SER A 200 -5.36 -10.08 13.63
N ALA A 201 -4.37 -10.08 12.72
CA ALA A 201 -3.62 -8.89 12.34
C ALA A 201 -4.52 -7.82 11.71
N LYS A 202 -5.42 -8.21 10.79
CA LYS A 202 -6.41 -7.29 10.20
C LYS A 202 -7.36 -6.72 11.25
N ALA A 203 -7.88 -7.56 12.13
CA ALA A 203 -8.78 -7.13 13.20
C ALA A 203 -8.08 -6.18 14.19
N CYS A 204 -6.83 -6.49 14.57
CA CYS A 204 -6.01 -5.63 15.43
C CYS A 204 -5.76 -4.27 14.78
N TYR A 205 -5.47 -4.24 13.48
CA TYR A 205 -5.32 -3.00 12.73
C TYR A 205 -6.60 -2.14 12.75
N VAL A 206 -7.77 -2.74 12.48
CA VAL A 206 -9.07 -2.02 12.51
C VAL A 206 -9.37 -1.47 13.92
N TYR A 207 -9.05 -2.23 14.97
CA TYR A 207 -9.16 -1.74 16.35
C TYR A 207 -8.28 -0.51 16.61
N ILE A 208 -7.03 -0.54 16.18
CA ILE A 208 -6.07 0.58 16.34
C ILE A 208 -6.51 1.81 15.53
N GLU A 209 -6.98 1.60 14.31
CA GLU A 209 -7.52 2.66 13.45
C GLU A 209 -8.73 3.34 14.11
N SER A 210 -9.73 2.56 14.54
CA SER A 210 -10.91 3.09 15.23
C SER A 210 -10.60 3.76 16.57
N SER A 211 -9.44 3.44 17.16
CA SER A 211 -8.91 4.08 18.37
C SER A 211 -8.11 5.36 18.07
N ASN A 212 -8.06 5.81 16.81
CA ASN A 212 -7.33 7.00 16.36
C ASN A 212 -5.84 6.98 16.75
N VAL A 213 -5.23 5.79 16.76
CA VAL A 213 -3.80 5.63 17.02
C VAL A 213 -3.05 5.77 15.69
N PHE A 214 -2.39 6.91 15.52
CA PHE A 214 -1.59 7.20 14.33
C PHE A 214 -0.10 7.16 14.66
N SER A 215 0.65 6.33 13.94
CA SER A 215 2.11 6.31 14.01
C SER A 215 2.72 5.71 12.76
N VAL A 216 4.03 5.96 12.56
CA VAL A 216 4.79 5.31 11.48
C VAL A 216 4.75 3.78 11.62
N LYS A 217 4.68 3.25 12.84
CA LYS A 217 4.58 1.79 13.08
C LYS A 217 3.27 1.20 12.61
N VAL A 218 2.16 1.93 12.78
CA VAL A 218 0.85 1.50 12.27
C VAL A 218 0.92 1.35 10.75
N LEU A 219 1.52 2.32 10.05
CA LEU A 219 1.72 2.24 8.61
C LEU A 219 2.70 1.11 8.22
N GLN A 220 3.82 0.96 8.93
CA GLN A 220 4.77 -0.14 8.71
C GLN A 220 4.09 -1.51 8.88
N ALA A 221 3.26 -1.68 9.91
CA ALA A 221 2.54 -2.92 10.15
C ALA A 221 1.52 -3.19 9.03
N LEU A 222 0.79 -2.17 8.57
CA LEU A 222 -0.14 -2.30 7.46
C LEU A 222 0.57 -2.65 6.14
N LEU A 223 1.76 -2.08 5.90
CA LEU A 223 2.62 -2.46 4.77
C LEU A 223 3.08 -3.92 4.86
N LEU A 224 3.44 -4.42 6.04
CA LEU A 224 3.78 -5.83 6.24
C LEU A 224 2.57 -6.75 6.02
N ILE A 225 1.37 -6.33 6.42
CA ILE A 225 0.12 -7.04 6.12
C ILE A 225 -0.13 -7.07 4.61
N ALA A 226 0.01 -5.94 3.90
CA ALA A 226 -0.14 -5.86 2.45
C ALA A 226 0.89 -6.76 1.73
N LEU A 227 2.15 -6.76 2.17
CA LEU A 227 3.19 -7.62 1.64
C LEU A 227 2.83 -9.11 1.82
N TYR A 228 2.27 -9.47 2.98
CA TYR A 228 1.77 -10.84 3.22
C TYR A 228 0.61 -11.19 2.27
N GLU A 229 -0.33 -10.27 2.07
CA GLU A 229 -1.47 -10.45 1.15
C GLU A 229 -0.97 -10.67 -0.30
N ILE A 230 0.00 -9.88 -0.77
CA ILE A 230 0.65 -10.06 -2.08
C ILE A 230 1.33 -11.42 -2.16
N SER A 231 2.14 -11.76 -1.15
CA SER A 231 2.90 -13.01 -1.09
C SER A 231 2.00 -14.25 -1.11
N ASN A 232 0.77 -14.14 -0.62
CA ASN A 232 -0.15 -15.28 -0.51
C ASN A 232 -1.31 -15.22 -1.52
N ALA A 233 -1.20 -14.40 -2.57
CA ALA A 233 -2.21 -14.22 -3.62
C ALA A 233 -3.60 -13.77 -3.11
N ILE A 234 -3.64 -12.96 -2.05
CA ILE A 234 -4.87 -12.34 -1.52
C ILE A 234 -5.06 -10.96 -2.19
N TYR A 235 -5.00 -10.92 -3.53
CA TYR A 235 -4.87 -9.66 -4.30
C TYR A 235 -6.01 -8.65 -4.12
N PRO A 236 -7.30 -9.04 -4.06
CA PRO A 236 -8.35 -8.06 -3.79
C PRO A 236 -8.14 -7.32 -2.46
N ALA A 237 -7.69 -8.04 -1.43
CA ALA A 237 -7.33 -7.43 -0.15
C ALA A 237 -6.05 -6.60 -0.29
N ALA A 238 -4.99 -7.13 -0.91
CA ALA A 238 -3.72 -6.44 -1.13
C ALA A 238 -3.93 -5.07 -1.79
N TYR A 239 -4.71 -5.02 -2.87
CA TYR A 239 -5.00 -3.78 -3.60
C TYR A 239 -5.65 -2.73 -2.69
N LEU A 240 -6.65 -3.13 -1.89
CA LEU A 240 -7.33 -2.24 -0.96
C LEU A 240 -6.45 -1.83 0.23
N THR A 241 -5.68 -2.76 0.79
CA THR A 241 -4.75 -2.51 1.91
C THR A 241 -3.65 -1.54 1.49
N VAL A 242 -3.06 -1.72 0.30
CA VAL A 242 -2.06 -0.79 -0.24
C VAL A 242 -2.66 0.59 -0.50
N GLY A 243 -3.89 0.66 -1.04
CA GLY A 243 -4.62 1.91 -1.17
C GLY A 243 -4.84 2.61 0.17
N HIS A 244 -5.10 1.83 1.22
CA HIS A 244 -5.20 2.33 2.58
C HIS A 244 -3.84 2.85 3.10
N CYS A 245 -2.74 2.12 2.89
CA CYS A 245 -1.38 2.58 3.23
C CYS A 245 -1.07 3.95 2.62
N ALA A 246 -1.43 4.17 1.35
CA ALA A 246 -1.27 5.46 0.69
C ALA A 246 -2.07 6.57 1.37
N ARG A 247 -3.36 6.34 1.64
CA ARG A 247 -4.21 7.31 2.34
C ARG A 247 -3.71 7.64 3.74
N LEU A 248 -3.25 6.63 4.48
CA LEU A 248 -2.67 6.82 5.81
C LEU A 248 -1.36 7.63 5.73
N GLY A 249 -0.47 7.33 4.78
CA GLY A 249 0.75 8.10 4.54
C GLY A 249 0.49 9.56 4.13
N HIS A 250 -0.55 9.79 3.32
CA HIS A 250 -1.01 11.14 2.97
C HIS A 250 -1.55 11.90 4.18
N ALA A 251 -2.44 11.29 4.95
CA ALA A 251 -2.99 11.86 6.18
C ALA A 251 -1.90 12.21 7.21
N MET A 252 -0.86 11.38 7.31
CA MET A 252 0.28 11.61 8.20
C MET A 252 1.24 12.70 7.71
N GLY A 253 1.14 13.12 6.45
CA GLY A 253 2.05 14.10 5.83
C GLY A 253 3.45 13.56 5.51
N ILE A 254 3.66 12.24 5.51
CA ILE A 254 5.02 11.67 5.31
C ILE A 254 5.48 11.68 3.85
N HIS A 255 4.54 11.82 2.90
CA HIS A 255 4.79 11.87 1.46
C HIS A 255 5.51 13.14 1.02
N GLN A 256 5.16 14.30 1.59
CA GLN A 256 5.73 15.60 1.28
C GLN A 256 5.85 16.40 2.58
N ARG A 257 7.07 16.85 2.91
CA ARG A 257 7.38 17.41 4.23
C ARG A 257 7.23 18.93 4.33
N SER A 258 7.40 19.64 3.22
CA SER A 258 7.32 21.10 3.13
C SER A 258 5.90 21.59 2.92
N ASP A 259 5.16 20.93 2.04
CA ASP A 259 3.95 21.51 1.44
C ASP A 259 2.65 20.84 1.93
N SER A 260 2.74 19.72 2.63
CA SER A 260 1.58 18.99 3.14
C SER A 260 1.38 19.18 4.65
N PRO A 261 0.12 19.17 5.13
CA PRO A 261 -0.19 19.21 6.55
C PRO A 261 0.50 18.07 7.32
N GLN A 262 1.19 18.42 8.41
CA GLN A 262 1.99 17.46 9.18
C GLN A 262 1.26 17.03 10.45
N MET A 263 0.80 15.77 10.45
CA MET A 263 0.14 15.16 11.61
C MET A 263 1.10 15.08 12.81
N PHE A 264 2.33 14.66 12.57
CA PHE A 264 3.34 14.49 13.62
C PHE A 264 4.13 15.77 13.90
N HIS A 265 4.83 15.77 15.04
CA HIS A 265 5.87 16.75 15.31
C HIS A 265 6.98 16.70 14.26
N ARG A 266 7.69 17.84 14.13
CA ARG A 266 8.90 17.94 13.31
C ARG A 266 9.89 16.86 13.73
N VAL A 267 10.50 16.25 12.72
CA VAL A 267 11.48 15.18 12.94
C VAL A 267 12.69 15.74 13.66
N GLY A 268 13.07 15.09 14.77
CA GLY A 268 14.20 15.52 15.60
C GLY A 268 15.53 14.83 15.28
N THR A 269 15.51 13.73 14.51
CA THR A 269 16.70 12.91 14.25
C THR A 269 16.77 12.41 12.81
N PHE A 270 17.99 12.21 12.30
CA PHE A 270 18.22 11.59 11.00
C PHE A 270 17.57 10.20 10.88
N VAL A 271 17.64 9.39 11.94
CA VAL A 271 17.12 8.02 11.94
C VAL A 271 15.60 7.98 11.77
N GLU A 272 14.88 8.87 12.44
CA GLU A 272 13.43 9.01 12.26
C GLU A 272 13.08 9.56 10.87
N LEU A 273 13.89 10.49 10.36
CA LEU A 273 13.70 11.06 9.04
C LEU A 273 13.79 9.97 7.97
N GLU A 274 14.82 9.14 8.07
CA GLU A 274 15.06 8.05 7.15
C GLU A 274 13.99 6.95 7.28
N GLU A 275 13.54 6.65 8.50
CA GLU A 275 12.44 5.69 8.72
C GLU A 275 11.14 6.13 8.04
N ARG A 276 10.76 7.41 8.15
CA ARG A 276 9.59 7.96 7.45
C ARG A 276 9.76 7.89 5.92
N ARG A 277 10.96 8.20 5.43
CA ARG A 277 11.28 8.15 3.99
C ARG A 277 11.16 6.73 3.44
N ARG A 278 11.76 5.75 4.10
CA ARG A 278 11.72 4.33 3.70
C ARG A 278 10.31 3.76 3.75
N THR A 279 9.55 4.15 4.79
CA THR A 279 8.13 3.76 4.90
C THR A 279 7.30 4.33 3.74
N TRP A 280 7.53 5.58 3.33
CA TRP A 280 6.84 6.15 2.16
C TRP A 280 7.24 5.48 0.85
N TRP A 281 8.53 5.23 0.62
CA TRP A 281 8.99 4.47 -0.54
C TRP A 281 8.38 3.07 -0.61
N ALA A 282 8.19 2.40 0.53
CA ALA A 282 7.50 1.12 0.59
C ALA A 282 6.02 1.19 0.17
N VAL A 283 5.32 2.31 0.46
CA VAL A 283 3.97 2.55 -0.08
C VAL A 283 4.01 2.59 -1.61
N ILE A 284 4.92 3.39 -2.19
CA ILE A 284 5.08 3.50 -3.64
C ILE A 284 5.38 2.13 -4.26
N ILE A 285 6.34 1.40 -3.71
CA ILE A 285 6.77 0.08 -4.21
C ILE A 285 5.59 -0.90 -4.27
N LEU A 286 4.82 -1.04 -3.17
CA LEU A 286 3.71 -1.97 -3.15
C LEU A 286 2.53 -1.51 -4.03
N ASP A 287 2.29 -0.20 -4.15
CA ASP A 287 1.26 0.36 -5.02
C ASP A 287 1.57 0.11 -6.50
N ARG A 288 2.82 0.25 -6.92
CA ARG A 288 3.22 -0.13 -8.29
C ARG A 288 3.13 -1.64 -8.48
N TYR A 289 3.63 -2.43 -7.53
CA TYR A 289 3.67 -3.89 -7.67
C TYR A 289 2.28 -4.53 -7.74
N VAL A 290 1.35 -4.12 -6.88
CA VAL A 290 -0.01 -4.71 -6.85
C VAL A 290 -0.82 -4.43 -8.12
N ASN A 291 -0.39 -3.46 -8.93
CA ASN A 291 -1.01 -3.07 -10.19
C ASN A 291 -0.42 -3.74 -11.44
N LEU A 292 0.62 -4.59 -11.31
CA LEU A 292 1.25 -5.30 -12.45
C LEU A 292 0.23 -6.08 -13.32
N GLY A 293 -0.70 -6.79 -12.68
CA GLY A 293 -1.74 -7.56 -13.39
C GLY A 293 -3.03 -6.77 -13.72
N GLY A 294 -3.13 -5.50 -13.35
CA GLY A 294 -4.36 -4.71 -13.39
C GLY A 294 -4.30 -3.54 -14.36
N ARG A 295 -4.45 -3.79 -15.67
CA ARG A 295 -4.49 -2.71 -16.68
C ARG A 295 -5.58 -1.69 -16.35
N ASN A 296 -5.27 -0.39 -16.51
CA ASN A 296 -6.17 0.74 -16.28
C ASN A 296 -6.69 0.92 -14.85
N ARG A 297 -6.08 0.28 -13.84
CA ARG A 297 -6.39 0.60 -12.45
C ARG A 297 -5.62 1.87 -12.03
N PRO A 298 -6.27 2.81 -11.32
CA PRO A 298 -5.57 3.97 -10.79
C PRO A 298 -4.59 3.54 -9.70
N LEU A 299 -3.44 4.20 -9.68
CA LEU A 299 -2.47 4.12 -8.58
C LEU A 299 -3.03 4.86 -7.37
N ALA A 300 -2.71 4.37 -6.17
CA ALA A 300 -3.20 4.95 -4.93
C ALA A 300 -2.45 6.22 -4.49
N CYS A 301 -1.20 6.38 -4.94
CA CYS A 301 -0.36 7.54 -4.69
C CYS A 301 0.32 8.03 -5.97
N GLU A 302 0.71 9.30 -5.97
CA GLU A 302 1.47 9.92 -7.05
C GLU A 302 2.84 9.28 -7.26
N ASP A 303 3.39 9.42 -8.45
CA ASP A 303 4.75 8.98 -8.76
C ASP A 303 5.78 9.87 -8.05
N ALA A 304 6.88 9.24 -7.65
CA ALA A 304 8.03 9.96 -7.11
C ALA A 304 8.55 10.98 -8.14
N GLN A 305 8.76 12.20 -7.67
CA GLN A 305 9.27 13.30 -8.49
C GLN A 305 10.79 13.20 -8.65
N PRO A 306 11.37 13.78 -9.71
CA PRO A 306 12.82 13.74 -9.95
C PRO A 306 13.67 14.28 -8.79
N GLU A 307 13.13 15.22 -8.01
CA GLU A 307 13.78 15.85 -6.86
C GLU A 307 13.52 15.13 -5.52
N ASP A 308 12.65 14.11 -5.50
CA ASP A 308 12.39 13.36 -4.29
C ASP A 308 13.65 12.60 -3.87
N PHE A 309 13.88 12.53 -2.56
CA PHE A 309 15.06 11.88 -2.01
C PHE A 309 14.90 10.37 -1.89
N LEU A 310 15.88 9.66 -2.42
CA LEU A 310 16.06 8.22 -2.27
C LEU A 310 16.53 7.87 -0.85
N PRO A 311 16.33 6.62 -0.39
CA PRO A 311 16.86 6.13 0.88
C PRO A 311 18.38 6.27 0.99
N ALA A 312 18.84 6.50 2.23
CA ALA A 312 20.26 6.52 2.58
C ALA A 312 20.83 5.09 2.72
N ASP A 313 22.14 4.98 2.95
CA ASP A 313 22.81 3.70 3.20
C ASP A 313 22.28 2.97 4.45
N ASP A 314 22.06 1.65 4.33
CA ASP A 314 21.48 0.81 5.39
C ASP A 314 22.36 0.79 6.64
N LYS A 315 23.68 0.67 6.47
CA LYS A 315 24.62 0.58 7.60
C LYS A 315 24.66 1.86 8.41
N SER A 316 24.68 3.00 7.71
CA SER A 316 24.65 4.34 8.32
C SER A 316 23.34 4.58 9.07
N TRP A 317 22.21 4.18 8.48
CA TRP A 317 20.90 4.27 9.14
C TRP A 317 20.80 3.38 10.39
N ASP A 318 21.26 2.13 10.31
CA ASP A 318 21.24 1.17 11.43
C ASP A 318 22.08 1.63 12.63
N ARG A 319 23.21 2.30 12.37
CA ARG A 319 24.07 2.86 13.43
C ARG A 319 23.65 4.25 13.89
N GLY A 320 22.77 4.92 13.15
CA GLY A 320 22.39 6.31 13.40
C GLY A 320 23.52 7.31 13.13
N GLU A 321 24.45 6.95 12.25
CA GLU A 321 25.57 7.82 11.85
C GLU A 321 25.09 8.84 10.83
N ILE A 322 25.23 10.13 11.18
CA ILE A 322 24.96 11.23 10.26
C ILE A 322 26.18 11.35 9.35
N ILE A 323 26.06 10.84 8.13
CA ILE A 323 27.07 11.01 7.07
C ILE A 323 26.85 12.34 6.35
N VAL A 324 27.94 13.01 5.96
CA VAL A 324 27.92 14.32 5.26
C VAL A 324 27.55 14.18 3.78
N VAL A 325 27.00 13.03 3.36
CA VAL A 325 26.67 12.76 1.96
C VAL A 325 25.39 13.49 1.60
N GLU A 326 25.44 14.22 0.48
CA GLU A 326 24.27 14.90 -0.07
C GLU A 326 23.15 13.89 -0.35
N PRO A 327 21.90 14.14 0.08
CA PRO A 327 20.79 13.24 -0.18
C PRO A 327 20.62 12.98 -1.67
N LEU A 328 20.62 11.71 -2.07
CA LEU A 328 20.50 11.33 -3.47
C LEU A 328 19.06 11.51 -3.95
N ALA A 329 18.85 12.29 -5.02
CA ALA A 329 17.53 12.46 -5.62
C ALA A 329 17.21 11.33 -6.62
N VAL A 330 15.93 11.12 -6.94
CA VAL A 330 15.47 10.11 -7.93
C VAL A 330 16.16 10.29 -9.29
N ARG A 331 16.38 11.54 -9.72
CA ARG A 331 17.06 11.87 -10.99
C ARG A 331 18.54 11.49 -11.06
N ALA A 332 19.15 11.07 -9.95
CA ALA A 332 20.57 10.79 -9.91
C ALA A 332 20.95 9.64 -10.84
N ASN A 333 22.18 9.69 -11.37
CA ASN A 333 22.68 8.69 -12.30
C ASN A 333 22.72 7.29 -11.65
N THR A 334 22.27 6.28 -12.38
CA THR A 334 22.29 4.89 -11.93
C THR A 334 23.72 4.38 -11.69
N THR A 335 24.77 4.99 -12.24
CA THR A 335 26.17 4.58 -12.03
C THR A 335 26.69 4.81 -10.60
N ILE A 336 25.98 5.57 -9.76
CA ILE A 336 26.37 5.80 -8.36
C ILE A 336 26.08 4.53 -7.56
N GLU A 337 27.07 4.05 -6.80
CA GLU A 337 26.90 2.91 -5.90
C GLU A 337 25.96 3.29 -4.75
N VAL A 338 24.89 2.52 -4.56
CA VAL A 338 23.83 2.79 -3.59
C VAL A 338 23.40 1.51 -2.87
N CYS A 339 22.64 1.65 -1.78
CA CYS A 339 22.11 0.48 -1.07
C CYS A 339 21.04 -0.26 -1.90
N PRO A 340 20.80 -1.56 -1.65
CA PRO A 340 19.84 -2.35 -2.42
C PRO A 340 18.40 -1.84 -2.37
N PHE A 341 18.00 -1.24 -1.24
CA PHE A 341 16.66 -0.67 -1.14
C PHE A 341 16.50 0.57 -2.03
N THR A 342 17.54 1.38 -2.19
CA THR A 342 17.56 2.48 -3.16
C THR A 342 17.43 1.98 -4.59
N ARG A 343 18.10 0.87 -4.94
CA ARG A 343 17.88 0.20 -6.24
C ARG A 343 16.44 -0.26 -6.43
N THR A 344 15.81 -0.77 -5.37
CA THR A 344 14.39 -1.17 -5.40
C THR A 344 13.47 0.03 -5.63
N CYS A 345 13.78 1.19 -5.02
CA CYS A 345 13.06 2.45 -5.25
C CYS A 345 13.20 2.92 -6.70
N GLN A 346 14.42 2.88 -7.26
CA GLN A 346 14.67 3.23 -8.67
C GLN A 346 13.93 2.30 -9.64
N ALA A 347 13.97 0.98 -9.40
CA ALA A 347 13.23 0.01 -10.21
C ALA A 347 11.71 0.25 -10.14
N SER A 348 11.19 0.57 -8.95
CA SER A 348 9.79 0.92 -8.77
C SER A 348 9.40 2.23 -9.46
N HIS A 349 10.32 3.20 -9.56
CA HIS A 349 10.09 4.43 -10.31
C HIS A 349 10.00 4.16 -11.82
N ILE A 350 10.86 3.29 -12.37
CA ILE A 350 10.74 2.85 -13.77
C ILE A 350 9.41 2.10 -13.98
N LEU A 351 9.04 1.21 -13.07
CA LEU A 351 7.75 0.51 -13.14
C LEU A 351 6.58 1.49 -13.13
N ALA A 352 6.63 2.53 -12.29
CA ALA A 352 5.62 3.58 -12.25
C ALA A 352 5.45 4.28 -13.61
N ARG A 353 6.58 4.69 -14.21
CA ARG A 353 6.60 5.30 -15.54
C ARG A 353 6.03 4.38 -16.62
N VAL A 354 6.36 3.08 -16.59
CA VAL A 354 5.78 2.09 -17.51
C VAL A 354 4.27 1.95 -17.30
N LEU A 355 3.80 1.82 -16.06
CA LEU A 355 2.37 1.72 -15.77
C LEU A 355 1.61 2.99 -16.20
N GLY A 356 2.18 4.16 -15.98
CA GLY A 356 1.63 5.45 -16.43
C GLY A 356 1.51 5.49 -17.96
N HIS A 357 2.59 5.15 -18.66
CA HIS A 357 2.63 5.05 -20.12
C HIS A 357 1.59 4.08 -20.69
N LEU A 358 1.44 2.90 -20.08
CA LEU A 358 0.46 1.89 -20.52
C LEU A 358 -1.00 2.31 -20.27
N ASN A 359 -1.22 3.15 -19.26
CA ASN A 359 -2.55 3.66 -18.90
C ASN A 359 -2.89 4.99 -19.60
N ASP A 360 -1.93 5.62 -20.28
CA ASP A 360 -2.15 6.86 -21.00
C ASP A 360 -3.00 6.64 -22.26
N ARG A 361 -4.05 7.44 -22.36
CA ARG A 361 -5.04 7.42 -23.45
C ARG A 361 -5.10 8.74 -24.21
N ASN A 362 -4.39 9.76 -23.74
CA ASN A 362 -4.54 11.13 -24.22
C ASN A 362 -3.43 11.52 -25.19
N SER A 363 -2.21 10.98 -25.02
CA SER A 363 -1.09 11.28 -25.91
C SER A 363 -1.27 10.67 -27.30
N ASP A 364 -0.71 11.34 -28.31
CA ASP A 364 -0.68 10.84 -29.68
C ASP A 364 0.19 9.58 -29.83
N ALA A 365 0.08 8.92 -31.00
CA ALA A 365 0.79 7.66 -31.22
C ALA A 365 2.31 7.85 -31.27
N ASP A 366 2.79 8.90 -31.94
CA ASP A 366 4.22 9.16 -32.14
C ASP A 366 4.91 9.45 -30.81
N PHE A 367 4.31 10.32 -29.98
CA PHE A 367 4.81 10.58 -28.62
C PHE A 367 4.88 9.30 -27.77
N ARG A 368 3.89 8.41 -27.88
CA ARG A 368 3.92 7.13 -27.15
C ARG A 368 5.04 6.22 -27.64
N TYR A 369 5.32 6.18 -28.94
CA TYR A 369 6.44 5.40 -29.46
C TYR A 369 7.79 5.95 -28.98
N GLU A 370 7.98 7.27 -28.99
CA GLU A 370 9.17 7.93 -28.44
C GLU A 370 9.33 7.65 -26.95
N GLU A 371 8.26 7.78 -26.16
CA GLU A 371 8.27 7.49 -24.73
C GLU A 371 8.60 6.02 -24.47
N ALA A 372 8.01 5.07 -25.22
CA ALA A 372 8.31 3.65 -25.08
C ALA A 372 9.80 3.36 -25.30
N MET A 373 10.41 3.98 -26.31
CA MET A 373 11.85 3.83 -26.59
C MET A 373 12.73 4.52 -25.53
N GLN A 374 12.26 5.60 -24.91
CA GLN A 374 12.94 6.19 -23.76
C GLN A 374 12.89 5.24 -22.55
N LEU A 375 11.72 4.70 -22.23
CA LEU A 375 11.52 3.77 -21.12
C LEU A 375 12.32 2.48 -21.30
N HIS A 376 12.35 1.94 -22.52
CA HIS A 376 13.20 0.82 -22.89
C HIS A 376 14.68 1.07 -22.54
N ARG A 377 15.24 2.20 -23.00
CA ARG A 377 16.64 2.57 -22.72
C ARG A 377 16.91 2.74 -21.23
N THR A 378 15.99 3.38 -20.50
CA THR A 378 16.11 3.59 -19.05
C THR A 378 16.07 2.26 -18.29
N ALA A 379 15.14 1.36 -18.64
CA ALA A 379 15.03 0.04 -18.02
C ALA A 379 16.25 -0.84 -18.30
N GLN A 380 16.76 -0.84 -19.54
CA GLN A 380 17.98 -1.57 -19.90
C GLN A 380 19.21 -1.04 -19.15
N ALA A 381 19.38 0.28 -19.05
CA ALA A 381 20.49 0.88 -18.32
C ALA A 381 20.49 0.48 -16.83
N LEU A 382 19.31 0.49 -16.19
CA LEU A 382 19.18 0.01 -14.81
C LEU A 382 19.46 -1.50 -14.73
N SER A 383 18.90 -2.30 -15.63
CA SER A 383 19.12 -3.75 -15.66
C SER A 383 20.61 -4.11 -15.75
N HIS A 384 21.36 -3.44 -16.62
CA HIS A 384 22.81 -3.66 -16.75
C HIS A 384 23.56 -3.26 -15.47
N THR A 385 23.19 -2.13 -14.86
CA THR A 385 23.75 -1.69 -13.58
C THR A 385 23.51 -2.73 -12.49
N LEU A 386 22.28 -3.26 -12.39
CA LEU A 386 21.91 -4.28 -11.40
C LEU A 386 22.66 -5.59 -11.59
N SER A 387 22.85 -6.03 -12.84
CA SER A 387 23.64 -7.24 -13.14
C SER A 387 25.09 -7.08 -12.70
N ASN A 388 25.73 -5.95 -13.01
CA ASN A 388 27.11 -5.67 -12.61
C ASN A 388 27.26 -5.61 -11.08
N GLU A 389 26.31 -4.95 -10.38
CA GLU A 389 26.32 -4.90 -8.91
C GLU A 389 26.08 -6.28 -8.27
N LEU A 390 25.25 -7.11 -8.90
CA LEU A 390 25.00 -8.47 -8.44
C LEU A 390 26.27 -9.32 -8.51
N GLU A 391 26.98 -9.29 -9.65
CA GLU A 391 28.25 -10.00 -9.84
C GLU A 391 29.30 -9.55 -8.81
N GLN A 392 29.49 -8.22 -8.67
CA GLN A 392 30.42 -7.67 -7.68
C GLN A 392 30.09 -8.09 -6.25
N ARG A 393 28.80 -8.20 -5.88
CA ARG A 393 28.40 -8.66 -4.55
C ARG A 393 28.66 -10.15 -4.34
N ILE A 394 28.42 -10.97 -5.35
CA ILE A 394 28.73 -12.40 -5.30
C ILE A 394 30.24 -12.61 -5.10
N GLU A 395 31.08 -11.78 -5.74
CA GLU A 395 32.54 -11.88 -5.61
C GLU A 395 33.08 -11.33 -4.28
N ARG A 396 32.54 -10.20 -3.80
CA ARG A 396 33.08 -9.47 -2.64
C ARG A 396 32.58 -9.97 -1.28
N VAL A 397 31.41 -10.59 -1.22
CA VAL A 397 30.74 -10.91 0.05
C VAL A 397 30.70 -12.41 0.29
N TYR A 398 31.34 -12.88 1.36
CA TYR A 398 31.39 -14.29 1.74
C TYR A 398 30.05 -14.88 2.24
N ASP A 399 29.03 -14.04 2.51
CA ASP A 399 27.67 -14.51 2.82
C ASP A 399 26.95 -14.89 1.51
N PRO A 400 26.64 -16.18 1.30
CA PRO A 400 26.02 -16.67 0.06
C PRO A 400 24.60 -16.12 -0.18
N THR A 401 24.02 -15.41 0.79
CA THR A 401 22.65 -14.87 0.69
C THR A 401 22.62 -13.35 0.73
N ALA A 402 23.75 -12.65 0.89
CA ALA A 402 23.79 -11.19 0.98
C ALA A 402 23.33 -10.50 -0.32
N HIS A 403 23.55 -11.13 -1.46
CA HIS A 403 23.15 -10.59 -2.76
C HIS A 403 21.63 -10.63 -3.00
N LEU A 404 20.87 -11.41 -2.22
CA LEU A 404 19.40 -11.50 -2.30
C LEU A 404 18.71 -10.16 -2.08
N GLN A 405 19.36 -9.22 -1.39
CA GLN A 405 18.83 -7.87 -1.14
C GLN A 405 18.56 -7.10 -2.45
N LEU A 406 19.28 -7.41 -3.54
CA LEU A 406 19.05 -6.80 -4.86
C LEU A 406 17.92 -7.45 -5.67
N PHE A 407 17.43 -8.63 -5.25
CA PHE A 407 16.50 -9.41 -6.07
C PHE A 407 15.15 -8.69 -6.25
N SER A 408 14.71 -7.91 -5.26
CA SER A 408 13.52 -7.04 -5.41
C SER A 408 13.68 -6.05 -6.57
N ALA A 409 14.83 -5.38 -6.67
CA ALA A 409 15.10 -4.41 -7.72
C ALA A 409 15.15 -5.08 -9.10
N ILE A 410 15.86 -6.21 -9.20
CA ILE A 410 15.97 -6.99 -10.45
C ILE A 410 14.58 -7.50 -10.88
N GLY A 411 13.82 -8.09 -9.96
CA GLY A 411 12.47 -8.59 -10.21
C GLY A 411 11.53 -7.52 -10.73
N ILE A 412 11.49 -6.36 -10.07
CA ILE A 412 10.66 -5.21 -10.49
C ILE A 412 11.12 -4.66 -11.84
N CYS A 413 12.43 -4.52 -12.07
CA CYS A 413 12.97 -3.99 -13.33
C CYS A 413 12.62 -4.90 -14.52
N TYR A 414 12.75 -6.22 -14.34
CA TYR A 414 12.32 -7.18 -15.35
C TYR A 414 10.81 -7.18 -15.57
N SER A 415 10.01 -7.09 -14.50
CA SER A 415 8.55 -7.00 -14.60
C SER A 415 8.12 -5.76 -15.40
N ALA A 416 8.74 -4.60 -15.15
CA ALA A 416 8.52 -3.36 -15.89
C ALA A 416 8.89 -3.51 -17.37
N SER A 417 10.03 -4.14 -17.66
CA SER A 417 10.52 -4.34 -19.03
C SER A 417 9.60 -5.28 -19.82
N LEU A 418 9.19 -6.41 -19.23
CA LEU A 418 8.29 -7.37 -19.87
C LEU A 418 6.91 -6.75 -20.13
N LEU A 419 6.36 -6.00 -19.18
CA LEU A 419 5.10 -5.27 -19.38
C LEU A 419 5.16 -4.25 -20.51
N LEU A 420 6.28 -3.52 -20.61
CA LEU A 420 6.47 -2.56 -21.69
C LEU A 420 6.48 -3.27 -23.05
N TYR A 421 7.20 -4.38 -23.19
CA TYR A 421 7.34 -5.06 -24.48
C TYR A 421 6.07 -5.82 -24.89
N ASP A 422 5.38 -6.48 -23.95
CA ASP A 422 4.08 -7.16 -24.16
C ASP A 422 3.08 -6.25 -24.89
N ARG A 423 3.05 -4.96 -24.53
CA ARG A 423 2.19 -3.96 -25.20
C ARG A 423 2.49 -3.80 -26.69
N TYR A 424 3.75 -3.89 -27.09
CA TYR A 424 4.21 -3.53 -28.44
C TYR A 424 4.49 -4.74 -29.33
N CYS A 425 4.70 -5.94 -28.78
CA CYS A 425 4.98 -7.16 -29.54
C CYS A 425 3.87 -7.53 -30.55
N CYS A 426 2.61 -7.42 -30.15
CA CYS A 426 1.46 -7.92 -30.92
C CYS A 426 0.62 -6.79 -31.56
N SER A 427 1.18 -5.57 -31.66
CA SER A 427 0.50 -4.36 -32.15
C SER A 427 -0.06 -4.48 -33.57
N GLY A 428 0.59 -5.22 -34.47
CA GLY A 428 0.13 -5.47 -35.84
C GLY A 428 -1.04 -6.47 -35.98
N ILE A 429 -1.29 -7.33 -34.99
CA ILE A 429 -2.39 -8.33 -35.02
C ILE A 429 -3.75 -7.65 -34.75
N LEU A 430 -3.73 -6.53 -34.01
CA LEU A 430 -4.93 -5.78 -33.61
C LEU A 430 -5.35 -4.70 -34.63
N GLY A 431 -4.76 -4.68 -35.83
CA GLY A 431 -5.18 -3.78 -36.91
C GLY A 431 -4.81 -2.30 -36.72
N VAL A 432 -3.88 -1.99 -35.81
CA VAL A 432 -3.31 -0.65 -35.65
C VAL A 432 -2.02 -0.58 -36.45
N ALA A 433 -1.85 0.44 -37.31
CA ALA A 433 -0.57 0.72 -37.95
C ALA A 433 0.46 1.03 -36.84
N GLY A 434 1.28 0.04 -36.52
CA GLY A 434 2.31 0.15 -35.49
C GLY A 434 3.61 0.70 -36.08
N ASP A 435 4.35 1.46 -35.27
CA ASP A 435 5.74 1.77 -35.59
C ASP A 435 6.55 0.47 -35.64
N VAL A 436 7.13 0.20 -36.81
CA VAL A 436 7.88 -1.03 -37.11
C VAL A 436 9.15 -1.11 -36.27
N GLU A 437 9.81 0.02 -36.00
CA GLU A 437 11.03 0.06 -35.19
C GLU A 437 10.73 -0.32 -33.75
N VAL A 438 9.69 0.26 -33.15
CA VAL A 438 9.27 -0.06 -31.78
C VAL A 438 8.84 -1.52 -31.67
N GLN A 439 8.09 -2.03 -32.65
CA GLN A 439 7.67 -3.42 -32.65
C GLN A 439 8.87 -4.38 -32.75
N GLN A 440 9.83 -4.10 -33.65
CA GLN A 440 11.03 -4.92 -33.82
C GLN A 440 11.89 -4.93 -32.54
N THR A 441 12.08 -3.76 -31.93
CA THR A 441 12.78 -3.64 -30.64
C THR A 441 12.07 -4.40 -29.53
N ALA A 442 10.75 -4.29 -29.42
CA ALA A 442 9.97 -5.01 -28.40
C ALA A 442 10.07 -6.54 -28.57
N LEU A 443 9.93 -7.05 -29.79
CA LEU A 443 10.07 -8.49 -30.09
C LEU A 443 11.48 -9.03 -29.80
N SER A 444 12.52 -8.25 -30.10
CA SER A 444 13.89 -8.66 -29.77
C SER A 444 14.13 -8.61 -28.25
N SER A 445 13.67 -7.55 -27.59
CA SER A 445 13.91 -7.29 -26.17
C SER A 445 13.13 -8.22 -25.25
N ILE A 446 11.88 -8.58 -25.58
CA ILE A 446 11.09 -9.52 -24.76
C ILE A 446 11.77 -10.89 -24.70
N ASN A 447 12.41 -11.30 -25.80
CA ASN A 447 13.18 -12.53 -25.90
C ASN A 447 14.45 -12.49 -25.05
N GLU A 448 15.22 -11.42 -25.17
CA GLU A 448 16.44 -11.22 -24.40
C GLU A 448 16.14 -11.16 -22.89
N VAL A 449 15.15 -10.36 -22.49
CA VAL A 449 14.76 -10.23 -21.08
C VAL A 449 14.20 -11.52 -20.53
N SER A 450 13.39 -12.27 -21.28
CA SER A 450 12.88 -13.58 -20.80
C SER A 450 14.02 -14.58 -20.54
N ARG A 451 15.06 -14.57 -21.37
CA ARG A 451 16.27 -15.38 -21.13
C ARG A 451 17.08 -14.85 -19.94
N GLY A 452 17.17 -13.54 -19.75
CA GLY A 452 17.74 -12.93 -18.55
C GLY A 452 17.01 -13.36 -17.28
N VAL A 453 15.67 -13.38 -17.31
CA VAL A 453 14.83 -13.86 -16.21
C VAL A 453 15.03 -15.36 -15.97
N LEU A 454 15.26 -16.19 -16.99
CA LEU A 454 15.61 -17.60 -16.79
C LEU A 454 16.93 -17.76 -16.00
N GLN A 455 17.96 -16.97 -16.33
CA GLN A 455 19.22 -17.01 -15.57
C GLN A 455 19.03 -16.50 -14.14
N PHE A 456 18.21 -15.45 -13.97
CA PHE A 456 17.82 -14.98 -12.66
C PHE A 456 17.06 -16.04 -11.86
N ALA A 457 16.17 -16.81 -12.49
CA ALA A 457 15.43 -17.91 -11.88
C ALA A 457 16.37 -19.03 -11.39
N LYS A 458 17.42 -19.35 -12.15
CA LYS A 458 18.48 -20.27 -11.72
C LYS A 458 19.24 -19.75 -10.50
N GLY A 459 19.56 -18.46 -10.47
CA GLY A 459 20.13 -17.79 -9.30
C GLY A 459 19.22 -17.88 -8.06
N ILE A 460 17.90 -17.67 -8.24
CA ILE A 460 16.90 -17.86 -7.19
C ILE A 460 16.90 -19.31 -6.68
N ARG A 461 16.89 -20.31 -7.56
CA ARG A 461 16.97 -21.73 -7.15
C ARG A 461 18.19 -21.99 -6.29
N SER A 462 19.37 -21.59 -6.77
CA SER A 462 20.63 -21.79 -6.04
C SER A 462 20.59 -21.14 -4.66
N ALA A 463 20.08 -19.91 -4.56
CA ALA A 463 19.99 -19.23 -3.28
C ALA A 463 18.94 -19.85 -2.33
N MET A 464 17.84 -20.40 -2.86
CA MET A 464 16.86 -21.15 -2.06
C MET A 464 17.47 -22.44 -1.50
N ASP A 465 18.25 -23.16 -2.31
CA ASP A 465 18.93 -24.40 -1.90
C ASP A 465 19.99 -24.14 -0.80
N LEU A 466 20.59 -22.94 -0.79
CA LEU A 466 21.53 -22.46 0.23
C LEU A 466 20.84 -21.90 1.49
N GLY A 467 19.53 -22.07 1.63
CA GLY A 467 18.78 -21.64 2.82
C GLY A 467 18.31 -20.18 2.80
N GLY A 468 18.34 -19.52 1.64
CA GLY A 468 17.92 -18.12 1.46
C GLY A 468 16.41 -17.85 1.56
N ALA A 469 15.59 -18.85 1.90
CA ALA A 469 14.12 -18.79 1.82
C ALA A 469 13.48 -17.63 2.62
N LEU A 470 14.03 -17.29 3.80
CA LEU A 470 13.51 -16.18 4.62
C LEU A 470 13.91 -14.79 4.11
N ARG A 471 14.99 -14.69 3.32
CA ARG A 471 15.49 -13.44 2.72
C ARG A 471 15.01 -13.24 1.28
N MET A 472 14.32 -14.22 0.72
CA MET A 472 13.76 -14.13 -0.62
C MET A 472 12.61 -13.12 -0.62
N SER A 473 12.55 -12.28 -1.67
CA SER A 473 11.49 -11.29 -1.86
C SER A 473 10.36 -11.83 -2.72
N PRO A 474 9.07 -11.62 -2.36
CA PRO A 474 7.94 -12.02 -3.20
C PRO A 474 7.79 -11.12 -4.45
N LEU A 475 8.57 -10.04 -4.53
CA LEU A 475 8.55 -9.07 -5.64
C LEU A 475 9.27 -9.57 -6.90
N VAL A 476 9.82 -10.80 -6.86
CA VAL A 476 10.41 -11.50 -8.02
C VAL A 476 9.39 -12.31 -8.80
N LEU A 477 8.19 -12.53 -8.26
CA LEU A 477 7.27 -13.54 -8.79
C LEU A 477 6.67 -13.16 -10.15
N ASP A 478 6.39 -11.88 -10.35
CA ASP A 478 5.71 -11.41 -11.56
C ASP A 478 6.60 -11.57 -12.81
N CYS A 479 7.88 -11.18 -12.77
CA CYS A 479 8.77 -11.37 -13.91
C CYS A 479 8.97 -12.85 -14.27
N LEU A 480 9.06 -13.74 -13.27
CA LEU A 480 9.14 -15.20 -13.49
C LEU A 480 7.88 -15.70 -14.22
N TYR A 481 6.70 -15.27 -13.75
CA TYR A 481 5.44 -15.61 -14.39
C TYR A 481 5.38 -15.11 -15.84
N GLN A 482 5.71 -13.84 -16.08
CA GLN A 482 5.68 -13.24 -17.42
C GLN A 482 6.66 -13.93 -18.38
N ALA A 483 7.90 -14.20 -17.95
CA ALA A 483 8.90 -14.88 -18.79
C ALA A 483 8.48 -16.33 -19.12
N ALA A 484 7.95 -17.07 -18.15
CA ALA A 484 7.40 -18.40 -18.40
C ALA A 484 6.22 -18.35 -19.39
N ALA A 485 5.31 -17.38 -19.22
CA ALA A 485 4.19 -17.18 -20.12
C ALA A 485 4.65 -16.86 -21.55
N ASN A 486 5.67 -16.02 -21.71
CA ASN A 486 6.24 -15.68 -23.02
C ASN A 486 6.89 -16.91 -23.69
N PHE A 487 7.70 -17.69 -22.97
CA PHE A 487 8.28 -18.92 -23.52
C PHE A 487 7.20 -19.93 -23.96
N MET A 488 6.13 -20.09 -23.18
CA MET A 488 5.02 -20.96 -23.55
C MET A 488 4.31 -20.43 -24.81
N TRP A 489 4.04 -19.13 -24.91
CA TRP A 489 3.43 -18.53 -26.09
C TRP A 489 4.29 -18.76 -27.34
N GLN A 490 5.58 -18.43 -27.29
CA GLN A 490 6.50 -18.63 -28.42
C GLN A 490 6.66 -20.08 -28.83
N SER A 491 6.65 -21.01 -27.85
CA SER A 491 6.71 -22.45 -28.16
C SER A 491 5.52 -22.93 -28.97
N ARG A 492 4.34 -22.32 -28.79
CA ARG A 492 3.13 -22.64 -29.56
C ARG A 492 3.21 -22.13 -30.99
N GLU A 493 3.76 -20.93 -31.17
CA GLU A 493 3.94 -20.33 -32.50
C GLU A 493 5.02 -21.03 -33.32
N THR A 494 6.13 -21.44 -32.68
CA THR A 494 7.30 -21.98 -33.38
C THR A 494 7.41 -23.49 -33.35
N GLY A 495 6.69 -24.18 -32.45
CA GLY A 495 6.86 -25.61 -32.19
C GLY A 495 8.20 -25.97 -31.52
N ASN A 496 8.97 -24.98 -31.03
CA ASN A 496 10.29 -25.22 -30.47
C ASN A 496 10.22 -25.82 -29.05
N SER A 497 10.72 -27.05 -28.90
CA SER A 497 10.77 -27.77 -27.62
C SER A 497 11.69 -27.14 -26.58
N ASP A 498 12.72 -26.40 -27.00
CA ASP A 498 13.67 -25.77 -26.07
C ASP A 498 12.97 -24.68 -25.25
N LEU A 499 12.04 -23.94 -25.86
CA LEU A 499 11.25 -22.92 -25.18
C LEU A 499 10.32 -23.53 -24.12
N VAL A 500 9.77 -24.71 -24.40
CA VAL A 500 8.98 -25.48 -23.41
C VAL A 500 9.86 -25.87 -22.22
N SER A 501 11.10 -26.31 -22.47
CA SER A 501 12.07 -26.65 -21.42
C SER A 501 12.40 -25.42 -20.54
N MET A 502 12.66 -24.27 -21.17
CA MET A 502 12.91 -23.01 -20.46
C MET A 502 11.71 -22.58 -19.59
N ALA A 503 10.49 -22.70 -20.11
CA ALA A 503 9.27 -22.42 -19.34
C ALA A 503 9.11 -23.37 -18.14
N ASN A 504 9.39 -24.66 -18.32
CA ASN A 504 9.31 -25.66 -17.26
C ASN A 504 10.34 -25.41 -16.15
N GLU A 505 11.54 -24.95 -16.51
CA GLU A 505 12.56 -24.59 -15.54
C GLU A 505 12.11 -23.43 -14.63
N ILE A 506 11.54 -22.36 -15.20
CA ILE A 506 10.98 -21.26 -14.41
C ILE A 506 9.80 -21.73 -13.55
N GLN A 507 8.93 -22.59 -14.09
CA GLN A 507 7.82 -23.15 -13.31
C GLN A 507 8.31 -23.95 -12.10
N SER A 508 9.38 -24.75 -12.25
CA SER A 508 10.00 -25.43 -11.12
C SER A 508 10.50 -24.42 -10.07
N VAL A 509 11.08 -23.30 -10.49
CA VAL A 509 11.52 -22.24 -9.56
C VAL A 509 10.34 -21.67 -8.77
N LEU A 510 9.22 -21.40 -9.44
CA LEU A 510 7.97 -20.98 -8.79
C LEU A 510 7.47 -22.04 -7.77
N GLU A 511 7.57 -23.34 -8.08
CA GLU A 511 7.17 -24.40 -7.15
C GLU A 511 7.98 -24.37 -5.84
N VAL A 512 9.29 -24.13 -5.93
CA VAL A 512 10.15 -24.02 -4.72
C VAL A 512 9.88 -22.73 -3.96
N LEU A 513 9.64 -21.60 -4.64
CA LEU A 513 9.15 -20.39 -3.96
C LEU A 513 7.79 -20.64 -3.27
N GLY A 514 7.01 -21.58 -3.80
CA GLY A 514 5.77 -22.09 -3.23
C GLY A 514 5.90 -22.70 -1.84
N THR A 515 7.12 -23.11 -1.43
CA THR A 515 7.38 -23.60 -0.07
C THR A 515 7.27 -22.48 0.98
N ARG A 516 7.50 -21.23 0.57
CA ARG A 516 7.47 -20.05 1.45
C ARG A 516 6.15 -19.29 1.35
N TRP A 517 5.51 -19.30 0.18
CA TRP A 517 4.41 -18.41 -0.18
C TRP A 517 3.35 -19.11 -1.03
N LYS A 518 2.11 -18.62 -1.01
CA LYS A 518 1.03 -19.17 -1.86
C LYS A 518 0.91 -18.54 -3.24
N ALA A 519 1.42 -17.32 -3.45
CA ALA A 519 1.32 -16.65 -4.74
C ALA A 519 1.92 -17.42 -5.93
N PRO A 520 3.05 -18.14 -5.81
CA PRO A 520 3.57 -18.96 -6.89
C PRO A 520 2.58 -20.01 -7.39
N SER A 521 1.83 -20.66 -6.49
CA SER A 521 0.79 -21.63 -6.87
C SER A 521 -0.34 -20.99 -7.66
N ALA A 522 -0.70 -19.74 -7.36
CA ALA A 522 -1.69 -18.99 -8.12
C ALA A 522 -1.17 -18.69 -9.55
N TYR A 523 0.07 -18.23 -9.69
CA TYR A 523 0.70 -18.02 -11.00
C TYR A 523 0.79 -19.30 -11.82
N LEU A 524 1.22 -20.41 -11.22
CA LEU A 524 1.25 -21.73 -11.88
C LEU A 524 -0.15 -22.18 -12.33
N SER A 525 -1.19 -21.92 -11.54
CA SER A 525 -2.57 -22.20 -11.94
C SER A 525 -2.99 -21.39 -13.17
N ILE A 526 -2.58 -20.12 -13.27
CA ILE A 526 -2.86 -19.28 -14.44
C ILE A 526 -2.10 -19.80 -15.67
N LEU A 527 -0.81 -20.13 -15.53
CA LEU A 527 -0.01 -20.70 -16.63
C LEU A 527 -0.64 -21.99 -17.18
N ARG A 528 -1.15 -22.87 -16.32
CA ARG A 528 -1.83 -24.11 -16.75
C ARG A 528 -3.15 -23.84 -17.51
N LYS A 529 -3.86 -22.75 -17.19
CA LYS A 529 -5.15 -22.41 -17.82
C LYS A 529 -4.98 -21.71 -19.17
N VAL A 530 -4.09 -20.73 -19.25
CA VAL A 530 -3.94 -19.85 -20.43
C VAL A 530 -2.83 -20.36 -21.36
N GLY A 531 -1.80 -20.97 -20.78
CA GLY A 531 -0.61 -21.50 -21.44
C GLY A 531 0.23 -20.51 -22.24
N GLY A 532 0.25 -19.25 -21.79
CA GLY A 532 1.13 -18.20 -22.29
C GLY A 532 0.40 -16.89 -22.58
N HIS A 533 1.13 -15.78 -22.60
CA HIS A 533 0.63 -14.46 -23.02
C HIS A 533 1.50 -13.93 -24.18
N CYS A 534 0.88 -13.15 -25.05
CA CYS A 534 1.45 -12.30 -26.10
C CYS A 534 1.40 -10.87 -25.55
#